data_AF-A0A6G2IG94-F1
#
_entry.id   AF-A0A6G2IG94-F1
#
_cell.length_a   1.000
_cell.length_b   1.000
_cell.length_c   1.000
_cell.angle_alpha   90.00
_cell.angle_beta   90.00
_cell.angle_gamma   90.00
#
_symmetry.space_group_name_H-M   'P 1'
#
loop_
_entity.id
_entity.type
_entity.pdbx_description
1 polymer ?
#
loop_
_entity_poly.entity_id
_entity_poly.type
_entity_poly.pdbx_seq_one_letter_code
_entity_poly.pdbx_strand_id
1 'polypeptide(L)' 'MPCSCQKKREQFAVVTAEGKGRQVYQNPDKNLAIKIAKKYPQSVVKDPAGTVVFRQSAETATASTGTGDPREKAE' A
#
# COMPACT_ATOMS: atom_id res chain seq x y z
N MET A 1 -14.45 -5.63 33.07
CA MET A 1 -13.18 -6.17 32.52
C MET A 1 -12.67 -5.16 31.50
N PRO A 2 -11.51 -4.52 31.70
CA PRO A 2 -11.01 -3.57 30.72
C PRO A 2 -10.64 -4.35 29.47
N CYS A 3 -11.38 -4.12 28.38
CA CYS A 3 -11.04 -4.60 27.06
C CYS A 3 -9.59 -4.22 26.80
N SER A 4 -8.71 -5.23 26.76
CA SER A 4 -7.29 -5.07 26.46
C SER A 4 -7.14 -4.18 25.25
N CYS A 5 -6.92 -2.89 25.55
CA CYS A 5 -6.69 -1.82 24.62
C CYS A 5 -5.71 -2.37 23.62
N GLN A 6 -6.18 -2.48 22.37
CA GLN A 6 -5.45 -2.99 21.22
C GLN A 6 -4.00 -2.57 21.39
N LYS A 7 -3.17 -3.50 21.87
CA LYS A 7 -1.71 -3.35 21.91
C LYS A 7 -1.42 -2.81 20.52
N LYS A 8 -0.87 -1.60 20.46
CA LYS A 8 -0.43 -0.94 19.23
C LYS A 8 0.52 -1.92 18.57
N ARG A 9 -0.03 -2.87 17.81
CA ARG A 9 0.75 -3.82 17.05
C ARG A 9 1.40 -2.93 16.03
N GLU A 10 2.71 -2.98 16.00
CA GLU A 10 3.53 -2.25 15.05
C GLU A 10 3.13 -2.73 13.65
N GLN A 11 2.15 -2.06 13.05
CA GLN A 11 1.48 -2.49 11.82
C GLN A 11 1.50 -1.35 10.83
N PHE A 12 1.84 -1.70 9.60
CA PHE A 12 1.77 -0.81 8.48
C PHE A 12 0.30 -0.64 8.09
N ALA A 13 -0.18 0.60 8.18
CA ALA A 13 -1.56 0.96 7.87
C ALA A 13 -1.64 1.54 6.45
N VAL A 14 -2.50 0.96 5.62
CA VAL A 14 -2.81 1.51 4.28
C VAL A 14 -4.02 2.43 4.42
N VAL A 15 -3.81 3.72 4.12
CA VAL A 15 -4.81 4.77 4.23
C VAL A 15 -5.07 5.37 2.85
N THR A 16 -6.32 5.43 2.42
CA THR A 16 -6.71 5.99 1.12
C THR A 16 -6.68 7.52 1.12
N ALA A 17 -6.96 8.14 -0.03
CA ALA A 17 -7.03 9.60 -0.18
C ALA A 17 -5.80 10.33 0.39
N GLU A 18 -4.62 9.88 -0.02
CA GLU A 18 -3.30 10.42 0.34
C GLU A 18 -3.02 10.45 1.85
N GLY A 19 -3.63 9.53 2.60
CA GLY A 19 -3.45 9.46 4.04
C GLY A 19 -4.41 10.31 4.86
N LYS A 20 -5.38 10.95 4.20
CA LYS A 20 -6.51 11.67 4.82
C LYS A 20 -7.81 10.87 4.80
N GLY A 21 -7.84 9.76 4.06
CA GLY A 21 -9.01 8.89 3.95
C GLY A 21 -9.11 7.83 5.03
N ARG A 22 -9.90 6.80 4.74
CA ARG A 22 -10.12 5.66 5.63
C ARG A 22 -8.92 4.70 5.56
N GLN A 23 -8.54 4.16 6.71
CA GLN A 23 -7.64 3.01 6.75
C GLN A 23 -8.37 1.77 6.20
N VAL A 24 -7.90 1.25 5.08
CA VAL A 24 -8.49 0.08 4.40
C VAL A 24 -7.79 -1.22 4.76
N TYR A 25 -6.55 -1.14 5.24
CA TYR A 25 -5.76 -2.32 5.56
C TYR A 25 -4.74 -2.04 6.66
N GLN A 26 -4.41 -3.05 7.46
CA GLN A 26 -3.31 -3.00 8.44
C GLN A 26 -2.64 -4.36 8.55
N ASN A 27 -1.31 -4.41 8.49
CA ASN A 27 -0.55 -5.65 8.67
C ASN A 27 0.88 -5.33 9.16
N PRO A 28 1.48 -6.15 10.05
CA PRO A 28 2.91 -6.02 10.38
C PRO A 28 3.85 -6.20 9.18
N ASP A 29 3.41 -6.83 8.09
CA ASP A 29 4.26 -7.05 6.92
C ASP A 29 4.25 -5.85 5.94
N LYS A 30 5.40 -5.17 5.84
CA LYS A 30 5.59 -4.00 4.96
C LYS A 30 5.38 -4.34 3.48
N ASN A 31 5.90 -5.47 3.01
CA ASN A 31 5.82 -5.85 1.59
C ASN A 31 4.36 -6.09 1.19
N LEU A 32 3.60 -6.73 2.07
CA LEU A 32 2.19 -6.99 1.84
C LEU A 32 1.36 -5.70 1.90
N ALA A 33 1.65 -4.80 2.85
CA ALA A 33 1.01 -3.48 2.90
C ALA A 33 1.26 -2.65 1.63
N ILE A 34 2.48 -2.68 1.07
CA ILE A 34 2.81 -2.01 -0.21
C ILE A 34 2.06 -2.65 -1.39
N LYS A 35 2.00 -3.99 -1.47
CA LYS A 35 1.23 -4.69 -2.52
C LYS A 35 -0.25 -4.29 -2.50
N ILE A 36 -0.83 -4.15 -1.32
CA ILE A 36 -2.22 -3.72 -1.16
C ILE A 36 -2.37 -2.24 -1.46
N ALA A 37 -1.46 -1.39 -1.00
CA ALA A 37 -1.46 0.03 -1.34
C ALA A 37 -1.52 0.24 -2.85
N LYS A 38 -0.71 -0.49 -3.64
CA LYS A 38 -0.72 -0.43 -5.12
C LYS A 38 -2.10 -0.72 -5.76
N LYS A 39 -3.00 -1.46 -5.09
CA LYS A 39 -4.35 -1.73 -5.57
C LYS A 39 -5.32 -0.57 -5.34
N TYR A 40 -5.00 0.34 -4.42
CA TYR A 40 -5.84 1.46 -4.03
C TYR A 40 -5.21 2.77 -4.49
N PRO A 41 -5.68 3.37 -5.60
CA PRO A 41 -5.12 4.62 -6.09
C PRO A 41 -5.17 5.70 -5.02
N GLN A 42 -4.14 6.55 -5.00
CA GLN A 42 -3.99 7.60 -3.98
C GLN A 42 -3.95 7.03 -2.55
N SER A 43 -3.48 5.80 -2.34
CA SER A 43 -3.26 5.29 -0.99
C SER A 43 -1.84 5.54 -0.49
N VAL A 44 -1.68 5.60 0.82
CA VAL A 44 -0.39 5.72 1.48
C VAL A 44 -0.26 4.64 2.55
N VAL A 45 0.95 4.11 2.69
CA VAL A 45 1.30 3.21 3.79
C VAL A 45 1.95 4.04 4.87
N LYS A 46 1.36 4.03 6.07
CA LYS A 46 1.91 4.61 7.28
C LYS A 46 2.55 3.51 8.11
N ASP A 47 3.74 3.79 8.60
CA ASP A 47 4.42 3.01 9.62
C ASP A 47 3.67 3.11 10.97
N PRO A 48 3.86 2.19 11.91
CA PRO A 48 3.37 2.36 13.28
C PRO A 48 3.84 3.66 13.97
N ALA A 49 4.96 4.25 13.56
CA ALA A 49 5.39 5.57 14.01
C ALA A 49 4.54 6.74 13.42
N GLY A 50 3.63 6.45 12.48
CA GLY A 50 2.84 7.44 11.76
C GLY A 50 3.54 8.04 10.53
N THR A 51 4.78 7.63 10.28
CA THR A 51 5.57 8.07 9.12
C THR A 51 5.07 7.44 7.84
N VAL A 52 4.91 8.22 6.77
CA VAL A 52 4.52 7.67 5.46
C VAL A 52 5.71 6.97 4.82
N VAL A 53 5.67 5.64 4.75
CA VAL A 53 6.75 4.81 4.19
C VAL A 53 6.55 4.51 2.71
N PHE A 54 5.34 4.66 2.19
CA PHE A 54 5.03 4.50 0.78
C PHE A 54 3.84 5.36 0.40
N ARG A 55 3.88 5.99 -0.78
CA ARG A 55 2.75 6.70 -1.38
C ARG A 55 2.50 6.13 -2.76
N GLN A 56 1.29 5.63 -3.00
CA GLN A 56 0.84 5.38 -4.36
C GLN A 56 0.26 6.67 -4.92
N SER A 57 1.08 7.40 -5.67
CA SER A 57 0.60 8.49 -6.51
C SER A 57 -0.23 7.91 -7.66
N ALA A 58 -1.33 8.57 -8.03
CA ALA A 58 -2.18 8.14 -9.16
C ALA A 58 -1.38 8.02 -10.48
N GLU A 59 -0.28 8.76 -10.62
CA GLU A 59 0.62 8.68 -11.79
C GLU A 59 1.38 7.35 -11.89
N THR A 60 1.55 6.57 -10.81
CA THR A 60 2.31 5.31 -10.85
C THR A 60 1.44 4.08 -11.08
N ALA A 61 0.10 4.23 -11.20
CA ALA A 61 -0.76 3.15 -11.69
C ALA A 61 -0.50 2.81 -13.17
N THR A 62 0.27 3.65 -13.89
CA THR A 62 0.66 3.47 -15.28
C THR A 62 2.17 3.17 -15.45
N ALA A 63 2.80 2.51 -14.48
CA ALA A 63 4.21 2.10 -14.62
C ALA A 63 4.51 0.73 -13.98
N SER A 64 3.72 -0.30 -14.28
CA SER A 64 4.14 -1.71 -14.22
C SER A 64 3.18 -2.61 -15.01
N THR A 65 2.96 -2.26 -16.28
CA THR A 65 2.85 -3.26 -17.35
C THR A 65 3.85 -2.89 -18.43
N GLY A 66 5.10 -2.70 -18.02
CA GLY A 66 6.26 -2.89 -18.90
C GLY A 66 6.62 -4.37 -18.90
N THR A 67 5.77 -5.20 -19.48
CA THR A 67 6.21 -6.42 -20.16
C THR A 67 5.83 -6.22 -21.63
N GLY A 68 6.43 -5.19 -22.22
CA GLY A 68 6.69 -5.20 -23.64
C GLY A 68 7.87 -6.14 -23.84
N ASP A 69 7.58 -7.40 -24.15
CA ASP A 69 8.51 -8.27 -24.85
C ASP A 69 8.05 -8.30 -26.32
N PRO A 70 8.50 -7.38 -27.19
CA PRO A 70 8.36 -7.53 -28.63
C PRO A 70 9.56 -8.31 -29.18
N ARG A 71 9.71 -9.56 -28.75
CA ARG A 71 10.51 -10.61 -29.40
C ARG A 71 9.73 -11.90 -29.19
N GLU A 72 9.29 -12.68 -30.17
CA GLU A 72 9.69 -12.86 -31.54
C GLU A 72 8.59 -13.69 -32.23
N LYS A 73 8.37 -13.41 -33.53
CA LYS A 73 7.86 -14.28 -34.59
C LYS A 73 6.40 -14.75 -34.55
N ALA A 74 5.59 -14.04 -35.33
CA ALA A 74 4.71 -14.69 -36.30
C ALA A 74 5.54 -15.02 -37.55
N GLU A 75 5.75 -16.30 -37.84
CA GLU A 75 5.93 -16.87 -39.18
C GLU A 75 5.49 -18.34 -39.14
#